data_AF-B0DYI6-F1
#
_entry.id   AF-B0DYI6-F1
#
_cell.length_a   1.000
_cell.length_b   1.000
_cell.length_c   1.000
_cell.angle_alpha   90.00
_cell.angle_beta   90.00
_cell.angle_gamma   90.00
#
_symmetry.space_group_name_H-M   'P 1'
#
loop_
_entity.id
_entity.type
_entity.pdbx_description
1 polymer ?
#
loop_
_entity_poly.entity_id
_entity_poly.type
_entity_poly.pdbx_seq_one_letter_code
_entity_poly.pdbx_strand_id
1 'polypeptide(L)'
;MFNHEKELDSQTVGAFIVTVTIQGPGIRNIFGVHLSEEIYFGSRSIHGVCKTNSQLEHAPTRIRSRNMVYDDPEWLRTSIGFWNILCFCGVFYGSPFARDDGRHFESLDDWNAFKENKAESHFVVKSAYGSLQGDRVPEYWEKRHLWEPLINKKDLSLTEVYQFLPQSSVDGGRSEKNERTKGSNKATPKKVFVNIGSLTAILIIGDLVYAGILPMPSPLEWGEFIGKVSKGALDAITMLGLIDEDTTVPQAFVELDKFVNRVLTAEEKAAMTYDVLTGEHGLLLLQMLQKDIHLHL
;
A
#
# COMPACT_ATOMS: atom_id res chain seq x y z
N MET A 1 1.73 -35.05 -21.73
CA MET A 1 1.46 -35.35 -20.32
C MET A 1 2.61 -34.73 -19.54
N PHE A 2 2.51 -33.45 -19.20
CA PHE A 2 3.54 -32.70 -18.48
C PHE A 2 2.91 -32.16 -17.20
N ASN A 3 3.09 -32.91 -16.11
CA ASN A 3 2.91 -32.42 -14.76
C ASN A 3 4.30 -32.02 -14.26
N HIS A 4 4.56 -30.73 -14.20
CA HIS A 4 5.56 -30.17 -13.30
C HIS A 4 4.86 -29.04 -12.54
N GLU A 5 4.10 -29.41 -11.51
CA GLU A 5 3.95 -28.51 -10.36
C GLU A 5 5.38 -28.33 -9.83
N LYS A 6 6.00 -27.17 -10.10
CA LYS A 6 7.17 -26.76 -9.34
C LYS A 6 6.70 -26.65 -7.90
N GLU A 7 7.13 -27.57 -7.05
CA GLU A 7 7.01 -27.39 -5.60
C GLU A 7 7.73 -26.08 -5.27
N LEU A 8 6.98 -25.07 -4.86
CA LEU A 8 7.57 -23.94 -4.16
C LEU A 8 8.39 -24.52 -3.00
N ASP A 9 9.66 -24.13 -2.89
CA ASP A 9 10.51 -24.59 -1.80
C ASP A 9 9.86 -24.30 -0.44
N SER A 10 9.87 -25.30 0.43
CA SER A 10 9.26 -25.26 1.76
C SER A 10 9.77 -24.09 2.62
N GLN A 11 10.99 -23.60 2.42
CA GLN A 11 11.55 -22.48 3.17
C GLN A 11 10.96 -21.13 2.72
N THR A 12 10.91 -20.88 1.42
CA THR A 12 10.29 -19.71 0.79
C THR A 12 8.82 -19.57 1.21
N VAL A 13 8.11 -20.70 1.18
CA VAL A 13 6.72 -20.82 1.63
C VAL A 13 6.58 -20.51 3.11
N GLY A 14 7.45 -21.09 3.92
CA GLY A 14 7.41 -20.95 5.36
C GLY A 14 7.57 -19.51 5.81
N ALA A 15 8.51 -18.80 5.20
CA ALA A 15 8.72 -17.37 5.45
C ALA A 15 7.50 -16.53 5.03
N PHE A 16 6.87 -16.85 3.90
CA PHE A 16 5.66 -16.14 3.46
C PHE A 16 4.47 -16.40 4.39
N ILE A 17 4.18 -17.67 4.73
CA ILE A 17 3.10 -18.03 5.65
C ILE A 17 3.28 -17.33 6.99
N VAL A 18 4.48 -17.40 7.59
CA VAL A 18 4.79 -16.69 8.84
C VAL A 18 4.50 -15.20 8.71
N THR A 19 4.87 -14.59 7.58
CA THR A 19 4.69 -13.16 7.35
C THR A 19 3.22 -12.76 7.23
N VAL A 20 2.42 -13.52 6.48
CA VAL A 20 0.97 -13.28 6.36
C VAL A 20 0.29 -13.55 7.72
N THR A 21 0.70 -14.60 8.45
CA THR A 21 0.17 -14.94 9.78
C THR A 21 0.45 -13.86 10.83
N ILE A 22 1.60 -13.17 10.75
CA ILE A 22 1.93 -12.03 11.61
C ILE A 22 0.97 -10.85 11.40
N GLN A 23 0.31 -10.76 10.25
CA GLN A 23 -0.69 -9.73 10.01
C GLN A 23 -1.97 -9.97 10.84
N GLY A 24 -2.37 -11.21 11.16
CA GLY A 24 -3.62 -11.47 11.91
C GLY A 24 -3.53 -11.19 13.43
N PRO A 25 -4.62 -10.74 14.09
CA PRO A 25 -4.64 -10.56 15.54
C PRO A 25 -4.53 -11.90 16.28
N GLY A 26 -3.40 -12.12 16.97
CA GLY A 26 -3.29 -13.15 18.01
C GLY A 26 -2.70 -14.51 17.59
N ILE A 27 -2.19 -14.68 16.38
CA ILE A 27 -1.66 -15.98 15.92
C ILE A 27 -0.20 -16.18 16.34
N ARG A 28 0.07 -16.20 17.65
CA ARG A 28 1.39 -16.58 18.20
C ARG A 28 1.52 -18.07 18.49
N ASN A 29 0.41 -18.81 18.55
CA ASN A 29 0.38 -20.18 19.09
C ASN A 29 -0.08 -21.27 18.10
N ILE A 30 -0.36 -20.96 16.83
CA ILE A 30 -0.93 -21.95 15.89
C ILE A 30 0.15 -22.61 15.01
N PHE A 31 1.18 -21.88 14.58
CA PHE A 31 2.22 -22.40 13.67
C PHE A 31 3.50 -22.87 14.39
N GLY A 32 3.34 -23.61 15.49
CA GLY A 32 4.44 -24.29 16.18
C GLY A 32 4.85 -25.62 15.54
N VAL A 33 4.30 -25.98 14.38
CA VAL A 33 4.49 -27.29 13.75
C VAL A 33 4.66 -27.08 12.25
N HIS A 34 5.78 -27.55 11.69
CA HIS A 34 6.18 -27.47 10.26
C HIS A 34 6.91 -26.22 9.77
N LEU A 35 7.92 -25.75 10.51
CA LEU A 35 9.08 -25.11 9.88
C LEU A 35 10.34 -25.76 10.41
N SER A 36 11.07 -26.43 9.51
CA SER A 36 12.39 -26.99 9.80
C SER A 36 13.36 -25.87 10.23
N GLU A 37 14.36 -26.27 11.01
CA GLU A 37 15.13 -25.51 12.01
C GLU A 37 15.97 -24.28 11.55
N GLU A 38 15.71 -23.65 10.41
CA GLU A 38 16.61 -22.61 9.87
C GLU A 38 16.02 -21.21 9.63
N ILE A 39 14.70 -20.99 9.77
CA ILE A 39 14.12 -19.65 9.60
C ILE A 39 14.15 -18.88 10.95
N TYR A 40 15.35 -18.48 11.38
CA TYR A 40 15.55 -17.58 12.52
C TYR A 40 15.23 -16.13 12.11
N PHE A 41 13.95 -15.73 12.13
CA PHE A 41 13.64 -14.31 12.28
C PHE A 41 13.79 -13.92 13.75
N GLY A 42 14.90 -13.28 14.10
CA GLY A 42 15.17 -12.82 15.47
C GLY A 42 13.97 -12.05 16.04
N SER A 43 13.42 -12.55 17.15
CA SER A 43 12.19 -12.06 17.81
C SER A 43 12.21 -10.58 18.21
N ARG A 44 13.38 -9.92 18.19
CA ARG A 44 13.53 -8.47 18.43
C ARG A 44 13.29 -7.58 17.20
N SER A 45 13.39 -8.10 15.97
CA SER A 45 13.22 -7.31 14.73
C SER A 45 11.74 -7.23 14.28
N ILE A 46 11.03 -8.37 14.29
CA ILE A 46 9.67 -8.50 13.76
C ILE A 46 8.67 -7.59 14.47
N HIS A 47 8.74 -7.49 15.79
CA HIS A 47 7.81 -6.68 16.59
C HIS A 47 8.05 -5.17 16.43
N GLY A 48 9.26 -4.77 16.05
CA GLY A 48 9.59 -3.39 15.66
C GLY A 48 8.96 -3.04 14.33
N VAL A 49 9.20 -3.87 13.30
CA VAL A 49 8.68 -3.68 11.94
C VAL A 49 7.14 -3.67 11.91
N CYS A 50 6.48 -4.55 12.67
CA CYS A 50 5.00 -4.57 12.72
C CYS A 50 4.38 -3.37 13.47
N LYS A 51 5.11 -2.77 14.43
CA LYS A 51 4.64 -1.58 15.14
C LYS A 51 4.87 -0.29 14.36
N THR A 52 5.86 -0.27 13.46
CA THR A 52 6.24 0.91 12.69
C THR A 52 5.70 0.90 11.26
N ASN A 53 5.30 -0.26 10.74
CA ASN A 53 4.83 -0.38 9.37
C ASN A 53 3.30 -0.20 9.27
N SER A 54 2.91 1.04 9.00
CA SER A 54 1.52 1.43 8.80
C SER A 54 0.87 0.83 7.55
N GLN A 55 1.62 0.10 6.69
CA GLN A 55 1.13 -0.51 5.45
C GLN A 55 0.44 -1.86 5.68
N LEU A 56 0.57 -2.45 6.87
CA LEU A 56 -0.04 -3.73 7.19
C LEU A 56 -1.56 -3.61 7.29
N GLU A 57 -2.26 -4.63 6.78
CA GLU A 57 -3.73 -4.77 6.84
C GLU A 57 -4.30 -4.50 8.24
N HIS A 58 -3.61 -5.01 9.27
CA HIS A 58 -4.04 -4.91 10.66
C HIS A 58 -3.30 -3.84 11.47
N ALA A 59 -2.59 -2.92 10.80
CA ALA A 59 -2.00 -1.78 11.48
C ALA A 59 -3.11 -0.93 12.13
N PRO A 60 -2.96 -0.45 13.39
CA PRO A 60 -4.01 0.33 14.06
C PRO A 60 -4.49 1.56 13.27
N THR A 61 -3.56 2.23 12.58
CA THR A 61 -3.88 3.38 11.71
C THR A 61 -4.74 2.98 10.51
N ARG A 62 -4.54 1.77 9.96
CA ARG A 62 -5.28 1.27 8.79
C ARG A 62 -6.67 0.77 9.16
N ILE A 63 -6.78 0.02 10.26
CA ILE A 63 -8.08 -0.37 10.83
C ILE A 63 -8.92 0.88 11.10
N ARG A 64 -8.33 1.90 11.73
CA ARG A 64 -9.02 3.14 12.02
C ARG A 64 -9.39 3.90 10.76
N SER A 65 -8.51 4.03 9.77
CA SER A 65 -8.86 4.72 8.53
C SER A 65 -10.02 4.05 7.81
N ARG A 66 -10.09 2.71 7.78
CA ARG A 66 -11.24 1.99 7.21
C ARG A 66 -12.56 2.34 7.86
N ASN A 67 -12.57 2.39 9.19
CA ASN A 67 -13.78 2.64 9.96
C ASN A 67 -14.21 4.11 10.00
N MET A 68 -13.41 5.06 9.50
CA MET A 68 -13.66 6.49 9.68
C MET A 68 -13.60 7.32 8.39
N VAL A 69 -12.90 6.81 7.38
CA VAL A 69 -12.65 7.49 6.10
C VAL A 69 -13.28 6.70 4.97
N TYR A 70 -13.28 5.36 5.05
CA TYR A 70 -13.73 4.48 3.98
C TYR A 70 -15.04 3.74 4.29
N ASP A 71 -15.77 4.15 5.32
CA ASP A 71 -16.99 3.50 5.81
C ASP A 71 -18.25 3.90 5.02
N ASP A 72 -18.23 5.03 4.31
CA ASP A 72 -19.33 5.49 3.44
C ASP A 72 -18.90 5.56 1.96
N PRO A 73 -19.27 4.56 1.14
CA PRO A 73 -18.90 4.52 -0.28
C PRO A 73 -19.47 5.68 -1.10
N GLU A 74 -20.67 6.16 -0.81
CA GLU A 74 -21.26 7.26 -1.58
C GLU A 74 -20.52 8.56 -1.28
N TRP A 75 -20.13 8.77 -0.02
CA TRP A 75 -19.31 9.92 0.36
C TRP A 75 -17.92 9.87 -0.28
N LEU A 76 -17.29 8.70 -0.40
CA LEU A 76 -16.01 8.54 -1.09
C LEU A 76 -16.04 8.93 -2.57
N ARG A 77 -17.21 8.90 -3.21
CA ARG A 77 -17.40 9.34 -4.60
C ARG A 77 -17.42 10.86 -4.75
N THR A 78 -17.55 11.59 -3.65
CA THR A 78 -17.55 13.06 -3.64
C THR A 78 -16.13 13.62 -3.63
N SER A 79 -15.99 14.88 -4.06
CA SER A 79 -14.75 15.63 -3.91
C SER A 79 -14.29 15.78 -2.45
N ILE A 80 -15.21 15.83 -1.48
CA ILE A 80 -14.87 15.95 -0.05
C ILE A 80 -14.33 14.61 0.49
N GLY A 81 -14.97 13.49 0.15
CA GLY A 81 -14.49 12.17 0.54
C GLY A 81 -13.10 11.87 0.00
N PHE A 82 -12.87 12.18 -1.28
CA PHE A 82 -11.55 12.01 -1.88
C PHE A 82 -10.46 12.89 -1.28
N TRP A 83 -10.79 14.14 -0.96
CA TRP A 83 -9.85 15.01 -0.26
C TRP A 83 -9.40 14.40 1.07
N ASN A 84 -10.33 13.81 1.83
CA ASN A 84 -10.01 13.11 3.07
C ASN A 84 -9.14 11.87 2.83
N ILE A 85 -9.42 11.05 1.81
CA ILE A 85 -8.53 9.95 1.39
C ILE A 85 -7.10 10.45 1.20
N LEU A 86 -6.92 11.52 0.42
CA LEU A 86 -5.61 12.10 0.15
C LEU A 86 -4.94 12.59 1.43
N CYS A 87 -5.67 13.26 2.32
CA CYS A 87 -5.12 13.75 3.58
C CYS A 87 -4.66 12.60 4.48
N PHE A 88 -5.46 11.55 4.62
CA PHE A 88 -5.10 10.40 5.45
C PHE A 88 -3.89 9.64 4.93
N CYS A 89 -3.84 9.37 3.63
CA CYS A 89 -2.76 8.60 3.03
C CYS A 89 -1.50 9.44 2.77
N GLY A 90 -1.65 10.73 2.46
CA GLY A 90 -0.57 11.61 2.00
C GLY A 90 -0.06 12.64 3.02
N VAL A 91 -0.77 12.86 4.13
CA VAL A 91 -0.34 13.75 5.22
C VAL A 91 -0.33 13.02 6.57
N PHE A 92 -1.45 12.43 6.96
CA PHE A 92 -1.68 11.93 8.32
C PHE A 92 -1.10 10.53 8.58
N TYR A 93 -0.59 9.87 7.56
CA TYR A 93 -0.21 8.48 7.65
C TYR A 93 0.89 8.25 8.69
N GLY A 94 0.62 7.33 9.62
CA GLY A 94 1.53 7.03 10.74
C GLY A 94 1.60 8.10 11.83
N SER A 95 0.86 9.21 11.72
CA SER A 95 0.84 10.28 12.71
C SER A 95 0.08 9.91 13.98
N PRO A 96 0.37 10.58 15.12
CA PRO A 96 -0.45 10.48 16.33
C PRO A 96 -1.94 10.76 16.05
N PHE A 97 -2.24 11.76 15.22
CA PHE A 97 -3.61 12.07 14.81
C PHE A 97 -4.30 10.86 14.16
N ALA A 98 -3.68 10.23 13.16
CA ALA A 98 -4.29 9.08 12.48
C ALA A 98 -4.44 7.84 13.38
N ARG A 99 -3.60 7.70 14.40
CA ARG A 99 -3.63 6.57 15.34
C ARG A 99 -4.66 6.76 16.44
N ASP A 100 -4.70 7.94 17.05
CA ASP A 100 -5.36 8.17 18.33
C ASP A 100 -6.68 8.94 18.17
N ASP A 101 -6.69 9.99 17.34
CA ASP A 101 -7.85 10.88 17.17
C ASP A 101 -8.72 10.42 16.00
N GLY A 102 -8.18 10.44 14.77
CA GLY A 102 -8.81 10.09 13.49
C GLY A 102 -10.16 10.78 13.27
N ARG A 103 -10.29 11.62 12.23
CA ARG A 103 -11.60 12.08 11.76
C ARG A 103 -11.52 12.57 10.33
N HIS A 104 -12.63 12.53 9.63
CA HIS A 104 -12.78 13.31 8.40
C HIS A 104 -13.11 14.78 8.71
N PHE A 105 -12.92 15.61 7.70
CA PHE A 105 -13.23 17.02 7.70
C PHE A 105 -14.20 17.33 6.57
N GLU A 106 -15.17 18.19 6.82
CA GLU A 106 -16.18 18.59 5.83
C GLU A 106 -15.70 19.74 4.94
N SER A 107 -14.72 20.50 5.42
CA SER A 107 -14.19 21.66 4.70
C SER A 107 -12.76 21.99 5.11
N LEU A 108 -12.10 22.80 4.28
CA LEU A 108 -10.78 23.36 4.63
C LEU A 108 -10.84 24.24 5.89
N ASP A 109 -11.96 24.91 6.14
CA ASP A 109 -12.15 25.73 7.35
C ASP A 109 -12.29 24.86 8.61
N ASP A 110 -13.02 23.74 8.52
CA ASP A 110 -13.09 22.75 9.61
C ASP A 110 -11.70 22.17 9.95
N TRP A 111 -10.90 21.85 8.93
CA TRP A 111 -9.49 21.47 9.12
C TRP A 111 -8.69 22.58 9.81
N ASN A 112 -8.79 23.82 9.33
CA ASN A 112 -8.02 24.94 9.87
C ASN A 112 -8.39 25.26 11.32
N ALA A 113 -9.67 25.15 11.68
CA ALA A 113 -10.12 25.29 13.07
C ALA A 113 -9.60 24.14 13.93
N PHE A 114 -9.65 22.90 13.43
CA PHE A 114 -9.20 21.74 14.20
C PHE A 114 -7.69 21.73 14.45
N LYS A 115 -6.89 22.16 13.47
CA LYS A 115 -5.42 22.18 13.58
C LYS A 115 -4.92 23.32 14.45
N GLU A 116 -5.76 24.31 14.74
CA GLU A 116 -5.40 25.46 15.56
C GLU A 116 -4.84 24.99 16.92
N ASN A 117 -3.70 25.54 17.34
CA ASN A 117 -2.99 25.21 18.57
C ASN A 117 -2.40 23.79 18.67
N LYS A 118 -2.32 23.02 17.58
CA LYS A 118 -1.65 21.71 17.54
C LYS A 118 -0.32 21.79 16.80
N ALA A 119 0.66 21.03 17.26
CA ALA A 119 1.96 20.95 16.60
C ALA A 119 1.87 20.18 15.27
N GLU A 120 2.67 20.57 14.27
CA GLU A 120 2.73 19.87 12.96
C GLU A 120 3.05 18.37 13.13
N SER A 121 3.90 18.02 14.11
CA SER A 121 4.25 16.62 14.42
C SER A 121 3.08 15.76 14.92
N HIS A 122 1.96 16.38 15.33
CA HIS A 122 0.73 15.65 15.63
C HIS A 122 0.10 15.07 14.37
N PHE A 123 0.31 15.72 13.23
CA PHE A 123 -0.33 15.41 11.95
C PHE A 123 0.61 14.82 10.92
N VAL A 124 1.90 15.17 10.96
CA VAL A 124 2.84 14.84 9.88
C VAL A 124 4.02 14.07 10.43
N VAL A 125 4.23 12.87 9.89
CA VAL A 125 5.47 12.12 10.07
C VAL A 125 6.35 12.34 8.84
N LYS A 126 7.30 13.29 8.94
CA LYS A 126 8.12 13.71 7.80
C LYS A 126 8.95 12.59 7.17
N SER A 127 9.24 11.52 7.91
CA SER A 127 9.95 10.33 7.44
C SER A 127 9.05 9.27 6.80
N ALA A 128 7.71 9.38 6.94
CA ALA A 128 6.77 8.41 6.36
C ALA A 128 6.70 8.50 4.83
N TYR A 129 7.09 9.66 4.29
CA TYR A 129 7.13 9.95 2.87
C TYR A 129 8.60 10.18 2.51
N GLY A 130 9.17 9.42 1.58
CA GLY A 130 10.64 9.33 1.38
C GLY A 130 11.41 10.66 1.27
N SER A 131 10.75 11.78 0.97
CA SER A 131 11.30 13.14 1.16
C SER A 131 10.58 13.86 2.30
N LEU A 132 11.31 14.58 3.16
CA LEU A 132 10.77 15.43 4.23
C LEU A 132 9.74 16.43 3.66
N GLN A 133 8.46 16.19 3.90
CA GLN A 133 7.35 17.02 3.40
C GLN A 133 6.44 17.39 4.58
N GLY A 134 5.91 18.61 4.57
CA GLY A 134 5.03 19.16 5.62
C GLY A 134 3.54 18.98 5.33
N ASP A 135 2.69 19.79 5.97
CA ASP A 135 1.24 19.84 5.73
C ASP A 135 0.91 20.15 4.26
N ARG A 136 0.17 19.25 3.60
CA ARG A 136 -0.30 19.37 2.20
C ARG A 136 -1.83 19.43 2.09
N VAL A 137 -2.55 19.50 3.21
CA VAL A 137 -4.01 19.48 3.23
C VAL A 137 -4.64 20.57 2.33
N PRO A 138 -4.17 21.84 2.32
CA PRO A 138 -4.69 22.86 1.40
C PRO A 138 -4.41 22.55 -0.08
N GLU A 139 -3.27 21.95 -0.40
CA GLU A 139 -2.92 21.60 -1.79
C GLU A 139 -3.85 20.52 -2.34
N TYR A 140 -4.20 19.52 -1.52
CA TYR A 140 -5.19 18.51 -1.89
C TYR A 140 -6.58 19.09 -2.03
N TRP A 141 -6.96 20.06 -1.19
CA TRP A 141 -8.23 20.75 -1.29
C TRP A 141 -8.39 21.38 -2.68
N GLU A 142 -7.38 22.07 -3.19
CA GLU A 142 -7.44 22.69 -4.53
C GLU A 142 -7.58 21.68 -5.67
N LYS A 143 -7.15 20.42 -5.48
CA LYS A 143 -7.17 19.37 -6.52
C LYS A 143 -8.30 18.37 -6.38
N ARG A 144 -9.10 18.46 -5.33
CA ARG A 144 -10.16 17.48 -5.00
C ARG A 144 -11.22 17.28 -6.10
N HIS A 145 -11.52 18.34 -6.85
CA HIS A 145 -12.52 18.33 -7.91
C HIS A 145 -12.14 17.43 -9.10
N LEU A 146 -10.87 17.02 -9.22
CA LEU A 146 -10.40 16.13 -10.28
C LEU A 146 -10.93 14.69 -10.13
N TRP A 147 -11.49 14.34 -8.97
CA TRP A 147 -11.91 12.98 -8.65
C TRP A 147 -13.26 12.58 -9.25
N GLU A 148 -14.27 13.43 -9.11
CA GLU A 148 -15.65 13.10 -9.48
C GLU A 148 -15.81 12.63 -10.94
N PRO A 149 -15.11 13.23 -11.94
CA PRO A 149 -15.16 12.75 -13.31
C PRO A 149 -14.57 11.34 -13.51
N LEU A 150 -13.58 10.98 -12.69
CA LEU A 150 -12.93 9.67 -12.76
C LEU A 150 -13.77 8.61 -12.03
N ILE A 151 -14.14 8.87 -10.78
CA ILE A 151 -14.75 7.86 -9.91
C ILE A 151 -16.15 7.46 -10.34
N ASN A 152 -16.86 8.35 -11.04
CA ASN A 152 -18.20 8.11 -11.55
C ASN A 152 -18.21 7.49 -12.95
N LYS A 153 -17.05 7.09 -13.48
CA LYS A 153 -17.00 6.23 -14.68
C LYS A 153 -17.67 4.89 -14.36
N LYS A 154 -18.53 4.44 -15.27
CA LYS A 154 -19.26 3.17 -15.13
C LYS A 154 -18.32 1.96 -15.04
N ASP A 155 -17.26 1.96 -15.83
CA ASP A 155 -16.31 0.85 -15.96
C ASP A 155 -14.92 1.25 -15.44
N LEU A 156 -14.87 1.83 -14.23
CA LEU A 156 -13.64 2.29 -13.62
C LEU A 156 -12.71 1.11 -13.28
N SER A 157 -11.50 1.12 -13.83
CA SER A 157 -10.50 0.08 -13.58
C SER A 157 -9.46 0.46 -12.51
N LEU A 158 -8.87 -0.56 -11.86
CA LEU A 158 -7.74 -0.39 -10.93
C LEU A 158 -6.58 0.38 -11.56
N THR A 159 -6.30 0.11 -12.84
CA THR A 159 -5.22 0.78 -13.59
C THR A 159 -5.51 2.27 -13.76
N GLU A 160 -6.74 2.66 -14.06
CA GLU A 160 -7.09 4.08 -14.23
C GLU A 160 -6.92 4.86 -12.93
N VAL A 161 -7.37 4.30 -11.80
CA VAL A 161 -7.16 4.91 -10.48
C VAL A 161 -5.66 4.98 -10.16
N TYR A 162 -4.90 3.92 -10.44
CA TYR A 162 -3.45 3.92 -10.25
C TYR A 162 -2.73 4.93 -11.13
N GLN A 163 -3.18 5.18 -12.37
CA GLN A 163 -2.54 6.16 -13.23
C GLN A 163 -2.85 7.59 -12.79
N PHE A 164 -4.05 7.82 -12.24
CA PHE A 164 -4.50 9.10 -11.74
C PHE A 164 -3.78 9.56 -10.47
N LEU A 165 -3.58 8.68 -9.49
CA LEU A 165 -3.06 9.04 -8.16
C LEU A 165 -1.59 9.55 -8.13
N PRO A 166 -0.62 8.91 -8.79
CA PRO A 166 0.77 9.36 -8.84
C PRO A 166 1.06 10.27 -10.04
N GLN A 167 0.03 10.73 -10.76
CA GLN A 167 0.20 11.52 -11.98
C GLN A 167 0.99 12.80 -11.74
N SER A 168 1.72 13.23 -12.76
CA SER A 168 2.45 14.50 -12.75
C SER A 168 1.78 15.51 -13.68
N SER A 169 1.79 16.79 -13.28
CA SER A 169 1.31 17.88 -14.12
C SER A 169 2.27 18.08 -15.29
N VAL A 170 1.73 18.29 -16.48
CA VAL A 170 2.49 18.53 -17.73
C VAL A 170 3.03 19.98 -17.80
N ASP A 171 2.80 20.80 -16.77
CA ASP A 171 3.26 22.20 -16.70
C ASP A 171 4.78 22.31 -16.46
N GLY A 172 5.56 21.81 -17.41
CA GLY A 172 6.85 22.40 -17.77
C GLY A 172 6.55 23.57 -18.70
N GLY A 173 6.33 24.75 -18.12
CA GLY A 173 6.23 25.99 -18.88
C GLY A 173 7.38 26.08 -19.88
N ARG A 174 7.04 26.51 -21.11
CA ARG A 174 8.00 26.90 -22.14
C ARG A 174 8.82 28.07 -21.58
N SER A 175 9.89 27.78 -20.82
CA SER A 175 10.91 28.77 -20.57
C SER A 175 11.55 29.08 -21.91
N GLU A 176 11.32 30.31 -22.38
CA GLU A 176 12.12 30.90 -23.44
C GLU A 176 13.60 30.64 -23.14
N LYS A 177 14.30 30.11 -24.13
CA LYS A 177 15.74 29.85 -24.07
C LYS A 177 16.45 31.18 -23.82
N ASN A 178 16.81 31.46 -22.58
CA ASN A 178 17.98 32.28 -22.30
C ASN A 178 19.16 31.36 -22.08
N GLU A 179 20.12 31.49 -22.99
CA GLU A 179 21.36 30.74 -23.02
C GLU A 179 22.19 30.92 -21.74
N ARG A 180 22.92 29.84 -21.41
CA ARG A 180 24.09 29.75 -20.52
C ARG A 180 23.79 29.66 -19.01
N THR A 181 23.63 28.43 -18.54
CA THR A 181 24.35 27.93 -17.36
C THR A 181 24.47 26.40 -17.41
N LYS A 182 25.69 25.90 -17.32
CA LYS A 182 26.00 24.45 -17.23
C LYS A 182 25.62 23.97 -15.83
N GLY A 183 24.54 23.22 -15.75
CA GLY A 183 24.10 22.45 -14.59
C GLY A 183 22.80 21.77 -14.97
N SER A 184 22.83 20.51 -15.40
CA SER A 184 21.62 19.80 -15.82
C SER A 184 20.78 19.39 -14.62
N ASN A 185 20.13 20.37 -13.97
CA ASN A 185 18.98 20.10 -13.12
C ASN A 185 17.81 19.79 -14.06
N LYS A 186 17.70 18.52 -14.45
CA LYS A 186 16.54 18.01 -15.15
C LYS A 186 15.33 18.27 -14.25
N ALA A 187 14.48 19.23 -14.60
CA ALA A 187 13.31 19.58 -13.83
C ALA A 187 12.47 18.31 -13.64
N THR A 188 12.38 17.83 -12.40
CA THR A 188 11.56 16.67 -12.08
C THR A 188 10.11 17.06 -12.29
N PRO A 189 9.33 16.27 -13.04
CA PRO A 189 7.92 16.55 -13.26
C PRO A 189 7.20 16.71 -11.91
N LYS A 190 6.43 17.80 -11.76
CA LYS A 190 5.73 18.12 -10.51
C LYS A 190 4.52 17.19 -10.38
N LYS A 191 4.43 16.44 -9.28
CA LYS A 191 3.26 15.59 -9.00
C LYS A 191 2.00 16.43 -8.78
N VAL A 192 0.86 15.96 -9.29
CA VAL A 192 -0.45 16.58 -9.03
C VAL A 192 -0.83 16.40 -7.56
N PHE A 193 -0.67 15.17 -7.06
CA PHE A 193 -0.86 14.83 -5.65
C PHE A 193 0.52 14.56 -5.04
N VAL A 194 1.09 15.58 -4.39
CA VAL A 194 2.36 15.46 -3.65
C VAL A 194 2.23 14.37 -2.58
N ASN A 195 3.31 13.68 -2.20
CA ASN A 195 3.32 12.53 -1.27
C ASN A 195 2.54 11.27 -1.70
N ILE A 196 1.71 11.33 -2.73
CA ILE A 196 1.08 10.14 -3.30
C ILE A 196 2.07 9.47 -4.26
N GLY A 197 2.77 8.47 -3.74
CA GLY A 197 3.67 7.59 -4.50
C GLY A 197 2.96 6.35 -5.02
N SER A 198 3.68 5.53 -5.77
CA SER A 198 3.14 4.26 -6.27
C SER A 198 2.63 3.34 -5.17
N LEU A 199 3.37 3.20 -4.06
CA LEU A 199 2.94 2.35 -2.94
C LEU A 199 1.69 2.93 -2.28
N THR A 200 1.67 4.24 -2.00
CA THR A 200 0.48 4.92 -1.47
C THR A 200 -0.74 4.78 -2.39
N ALA A 201 -0.53 4.83 -3.71
CA ALA A 201 -1.60 4.61 -4.68
C ALA A 201 -2.16 3.18 -4.62
N ILE A 202 -1.29 2.16 -4.49
CA ILE A 202 -1.72 0.77 -4.30
C ILE A 202 -2.53 0.61 -2.99
N LEU A 203 -2.09 1.25 -1.91
CA LEU A 203 -2.81 1.24 -0.62
C LEU A 203 -4.21 1.87 -0.74
N ILE A 204 -4.31 3.05 -1.35
CA ILE A 204 -5.59 3.71 -1.61
C ILE A 204 -6.50 2.81 -2.44
N ILE A 205 -5.96 2.16 -3.48
CA ILE A 205 -6.74 1.22 -4.31
C ILE A 205 -7.26 0.05 -3.47
N GLY A 206 -6.42 -0.55 -2.63
CA GLY A 206 -6.85 -1.62 -1.73
C GLY A 206 -7.96 -1.17 -0.78
N ASP A 207 -7.84 0.02 -0.21
CA ASP A 207 -8.88 0.56 0.68
C ASP A 207 -10.18 0.90 -0.08
N LEU A 208 -10.10 1.36 -1.34
CA LEU A 208 -11.27 1.54 -2.22
C LEU A 208 -11.92 0.21 -2.62
N VAL A 209 -11.15 -0.87 -2.76
CA VAL A 209 -11.69 -2.23 -2.95
C VAL A 209 -12.45 -2.67 -1.71
N TYR A 210 -11.88 -2.50 -0.53
CA TYR A 210 -12.56 -2.84 0.73
C TYR A 210 -13.81 -1.98 0.99
N ALA A 211 -13.80 -0.73 0.55
CA ALA A 211 -14.97 0.16 0.60
C ALA A 211 -16.05 -0.18 -0.44
N GLY A 212 -15.83 -1.17 -1.32
CA GLY A 212 -16.79 -1.54 -2.37
C GLY A 212 -16.90 -0.53 -3.51
N ILE A 213 -15.95 0.42 -3.62
CA ILE A 213 -15.87 1.36 -4.74
C ILE A 213 -15.30 0.68 -5.98
N LEU A 214 -14.29 -0.17 -5.77
CA LEU A 214 -13.67 -0.99 -6.80
C LEU A 214 -14.02 -2.46 -6.51
N PRO A 215 -14.21 -3.30 -7.54
CA PRO A 215 -14.44 -4.72 -7.32
C PRO A 215 -13.20 -5.40 -6.73
N MET A 216 -13.42 -6.43 -5.90
CA MET A 216 -12.34 -7.30 -5.44
C MET A 216 -11.70 -8.00 -6.65
N PRO A 217 -10.40 -7.79 -6.91
CA PRO A 217 -9.73 -8.42 -8.04
C PRO A 217 -9.54 -9.92 -7.80
N SER A 218 -9.56 -10.69 -8.87
CA SER A 218 -9.00 -12.05 -8.86
C SER A 218 -7.46 -12.01 -8.68
N PRO A 219 -6.83 -13.11 -8.23
CA PRO A 219 -5.37 -13.20 -8.16
C PRO A 219 -4.69 -12.90 -9.50
N LEU A 220 -5.32 -13.30 -10.61
CA LEU A 220 -4.80 -13.04 -11.95
C LEU A 220 -4.84 -11.55 -12.29
N GLU A 221 -5.98 -10.88 -12.12
CA GLU A 221 -6.12 -9.44 -12.39
C GLU A 221 -5.18 -8.61 -11.52
N TRP A 222 -5.00 -8.99 -10.25
CA TRP A 222 -4.08 -8.30 -9.35
C TRP A 222 -2.61 -8.55 -9.72
N GLY A 223 -2.26 -9.77 -10.12
CA GLY A 223 -0.93 -10.09 -10.64
C GLY A 223 -0.61 -9.35 -11.93
N GLU A 224 -1.57 -9.23 -12.85
CA GLU A 224 -1.48 -8.39 -14.06
C GLU A 224 -1.28 -6.92 -13.72
N PHE A 225 -2.04 -6.42 -12.75
CA PHE A 225 -1.92 -5.06 -12.25
C PHE A 225 -0.51 -4.80 -11.69
N ILE A 226 -0.04 -5.62 -10.75
CA ILE A 226 1.30 -5.53 -10.14
C ILE A 226 2.41 -5.58 -11.20
N GLY A 227 2.32 -6.53 -12.14
CA GLY A 227 3.27 -6.67 -13.23
C GLY A 227 3.33 -5.41 -14.10
N LYS A 228 2.15 -4.87 -14.47
CA LYS A 228 2.02 -3.68 -15.29
C LYS A 228 2.52 -2.41 -14.60
N VAL A 229 2.25 -2.24 -13.31
CA VAL A 229 2.69 -1.05 -12.57
C VAL A 229 4.15 -1.15 -12.10
N SER A 230 4.72 -2.34 -12.11
CA SER A 230 6.09 -2.67 -11.67
C SER A 230 6.39 -2.16 -10.25
N LYS A 231 5.42 -2.32 -9.34
CA LYS A 231 5.41 -1.86 -7.95
C LYS A 231 4.65 -2.85 -7.06
N GLY A 232 4.63 -2.62 -5.76
CA GLY A 232 3.99 -3.54 -4.81
C GLY A 232 4.83 -4.81 -4.64
N ALA A 233 4.16 -5.96 -4.56
CA ALA A 233 4.79 -7.25 -4.34
C ALA A 233 5.77 -7.75 -5.42
N LEU A 234 5.93 -7.07 -6.57
CA LEU A 234 6.80 -7.53 -7.66
C LEU A 234 8.24 -7.83 -7.21
N ASP A 235 8.84 -6.94 -6.42
CA ASP A 235 10.21 -7.13 -5.94
C ASP A 235 10.30 -8.37 -5.04
N ALA A 236 9.27 -8.64 -4.23
CA ALA A 236 9.21 -9.82 -3.37
C ALA A 236 9.08 -11.09 -4.22
N ILE A 237 8.20 -11.11 -5.21
CA ILE A 237 8.02 -12.24 -6.12
C ILE A 237 9.32 -12.56 -6.86
N THR A 238 10.03 -11.52 -7.31
CA THR A 238 11.34 -11.65 -7.96
C THR A 238 12.40 -12.18 -6.99
N MET A 239 12.44 -11.63 -5.77
CA MET A 239 13.36 -12.03 -4.71
C MET A 239 13.17 -13.49 -4.27
N LEU A 240 11.93 -13.97 -4.26
CA LEU A 240 11.58 -15.36 -3.98
C LEU A 240 11.84 -16.31 -5.16
N GLY A 241 12.35 -15.80 -6.29
CA GLY A 241 12.65 -16.62 -7.47
C GLY A 241 11.41 -17.22 -8.13
N LEU A 242 10.23 -16.61 -7.95
CA LEU A 242 8.97 -17.13 -8.49
C LEU A 242 8.75 -16.78 -9.97
N ILE A 243 9.61 -15.92 -10.53
CA ILE A 243 9.60 -15.51 -11.94
C ILE A 243 10.86 -16.09 -12.60
N ASP A 244 10.69 -16.75 -13.73
CA ASP A 244 11.75 -17.27 -14.59
C ASP A 244 11.44 -17.02 -16.08
N GLU A 245 12.16 -17.66 -17.00
CA GLU A 245 11.96 -17.49 -18.44
C GLU A 245 10.55 -17.90 -18.92
N ASP A 246 9.89 -18.80 -18.19
CA ASP A 246 8.59 -19.37 -18.56
C ASP A 246 7.42 -18.85 -17.70
N THR A 247 7.71 -18.19 -16.58
CA THR A 247 6.73 -17.78 -15.57
C THR A 247 6.61 -16.27 -15.48
N THR A 248 5.46 -15.74 -15.90
CA THR A 248 5.15 -14.32 -15.80
C THR A 248 4.72 -13.90 -14.39
N VAL A 249 4.80 -12.61 -14.06
CA VAL A 249 4.34 -12.05 -12.76
C VAL A 249 2.90 -12.49 -12.41
N PRO A 250 1.92 -12.43 -13.32
CA PRO A 250 0.56 -12.84 -13.00
C PRO A 250 0.45 -14.33 -12.67
N GLN A 251 1.16 -15.18 -13.41
CA GLN A 251 1.20 -16.62 -13.14
C GLN A 251 1.84 -16.91 -11.79
N ALA A 252 2.98 -16.28 -11.48
CA ALA A 252 3.65 -16.42 -10.20
C ALA A 252 2.74 -16.03 -9.02
N PHE A 253 1.98 -14.93 -9.15
CA PHE A 253 1.04 -14.49 -8.13
C PHE A 253 -0.13 -15.48 -7.96
N VAL A 254 -0.70 -15.97 -9.08
CA VAL A 254 -1.79 -16.97 -9.05
C VAL A 254 -1.34 -18.27 -8.38
N GLU A 255 -0.16 -18.78 -8.73
CA GLU A 255 0.33 -20.03 -8.15
C GLU A 255 0.64 -19.88 -6.65
N LEU A 256 1.16 -18.73 -6.23
CA LEU A 256 1.34 -18.42 -4.81
C LEU A 256 0.01 -18.35 -4.07
N ASP A 257 -1.01 -17.69 -4.62
CA ASP A 257 -2.33 -17.60 -3.99
C ASP A 257 -3.02 -18.97 -3.88
N LYS A 258 -2.97 -19.78 -4.94
CA LYS A 258 -3.46 -21.17 -4.91
C LYS A 258 -2.75 -21.99 -3.85
N PHE A 259 -1.43 -21.82 -3.76
CA PHE A 259 -0.62 -22.51 -2.78
C PHE A 259 -1.05 -22.15 -1.34
N VAL A 260 -1.17 -20.86 -1.02
CA VAL A 260 -1.64 -20.42 0.31
C VAL A 260 -3.02 -20.97 0.62
N ASN A 261 -3.92 -20.92 -0.36
CA ASN A 261 -5.28 -21.43 -0.20
C ASN A 261 -5.34 -22.94 0.06
N ARG A 262 -4.34 -23.71 -0.40
CA ARG A 262 -4.20 -25.14 -0.16
C ARG A 262 -3.57 -25.46 1.19
N VAL A 263 -2.62 -24.65 1.66
CA VAL A 263 -1.89 -24.91 2.91
C VAL A 263 -2.62 -24.38 4.14
N LEU A 264 -3.28 -23.23 4.05
CA LEU A 264 -4.01 -22.65 5.16
C LEU A 264 -5.41 -23.24 5.29
N THR A 265 -5.79 -23.60 6.51
CA THR A 265 -7.15 -23.98 6.89
C THR A 265 -8.11 -22.80 6.73
N ALA A 266 -9.42 -23.10 6.75
CA ALA A 266 -10.45 -22.06 6.69
C ALA A 266 -10.38 -21.12 7.92
N GLU A 267 -10.11 -21.69 9.09
CA GLU A 267 -9.97 -20.97 10.35
C GLU A 267 -8.77 -20.01 10.33
N GLU A 268 -7.63 -20.46 9.82
CA GLU A 268 -6.43 -19.62 9.68
C GLU A 268 -6.66 -18.49 8.68
N LYS A 269 -7.25 -18.78 7.52
CA LYS A 269 -7.60 -17.76 6.53
C LYS A 269 -8.58 -16.73 7.09
N ALA A 270 -9.58 -17.17 7.84
CA ALA A 270 -10.53 -16.26 8.49
C ALA A 270 -9.85 -15.39 9.55
N ALA A 271 -8.98 -15.97 10.38
CA ALA A 271 -8.25 -15.24 11.42
C ALA A 271 -7.27 -14.20 10.85
N MET A 272 -6.73 -14.46 9.65
CA MET A 272 -5.82 -13.57 8.94
C MET A 272 -6.54 -12.57 8.04
N THR A 273 -7.86 -12.71 7.89
CA THR A 273 -8.67 -12.04 6.86
C THR A 273 -8.04 -12.19 5.47
N TYR A 274 -7.55 -13.40 5.15
CA TYR A 274 -6.78 -13.64 3.94
C TYR A 274 -7.62 -13.44 2.68
N ASP A 275 -7.11 -12.57 1.82
CA ASP A 275 -7.57 -12.34 0.46
C ASP A 275 -6.38 -11.92 -0.42
N VAL A 276 -6.65 -11.60 -1.68
CA VAL A 276 -5.65 -11.20 -2.67
C VAL A 276 -4.83 -9.98 -2.22
N LEU A 277 -5.44 -9.02 -1.52
CA LEU A 277 -4.77 -7.79 -1.07
C LEU A 277 -3.90 -8.07 0.16
N THR A 278 -4.38 -8.90 1.08
CA THR A 278 -3.61 -9.37 2.24
C THR A 278 -2.40 -10.19 1.81
N GLY A 279 -2.55 -11.02 0.77
CA GLY A 279 -1.43 -11.72 0.13
C GLY A 279 -0.36 -10.76 -0.43
N GLU A 280 -0.77 -9.67 -1.09
CA GLU A 280 0.14 -8.61 -1.58
C GLU A 280 0.90 -7.95 -0.43
N HIS A 281 0.20 -7.52 0.62
CA HIS A 281 0.85 -6.87 1.75
C HIS A 281 1.78 -7.81 2.52
N GLY A 282 1.46 -9.10 2.59
CA GLY A 282 2.34 -10.12 3.14
C GLY A 282 3.67 -10.22 2.39
N LEU A 283 3.63 -10.16 1.06
CA LEU A 283 4.84 -10.16 0.22
C LEU A 283 5.68 -8.89 0.42
N LEU A 284 5.04 -7.73 0.53
CA LEU A 284 5.71 -6.47 0.84
C LEU A 284 6.40 -6.52 2.21
N LEU A 285 5.74 -7.06 3.23
CA LEU A 285 6.34 -7.20 4.55
C LEU A 285 7.57 -8.13 4.51
N LEU A 286 7.50 -9.22 3.75
CA LEU A 286 8.62 -10.16 3.60
C LEU A 286 9.83 -9.47 2.94
N GLN A 287 9.60 -8.69 1.90
CA GLN A 287 10.63 -7.88 1.25
C GLN A 287 11.32 -6.93 2.24
N MET A 288 10.53 -6.25 3.09
CA MET A 288 11.06 -5.32 4.08
C MET A 288 11.91 -6.03 5.14
N LEU A 289 11.42 -7.15 5.67
CA LEU A 289 12.16 -7.94 6.66
C LEU A 289 13.50 -8.43 6.12
N GLN A 290 13.57 -8.83 4.85
CA GLN A 290 14.81 -9.29 4.23
C GLN A 290 15.82 -8.15 4.04
N LYS A 291 15.37 -6.94 3.66
CA LYS A 291 16.21 -5.74 3.54
C LYS A 291 16.81 -5.33 4.88
N ASP A 292 16.03 -5.37 5.95
CA ASP A 292 16.50 -5.02 7.29
C ASP A 292 17.55 -6.03 7.81
N ILE A 293 17.40 -7.32 7.51
CA ILE A 293 18.40 -8.34 7.86
C ILE A 293 19.74 -8.07 7.14
N HIS A 294 19.70 -7.72 5.85
CA HIS A 294 20.91 -7.46 5.07
C HIS A 294 21.62 -6.14 5.45
N LEU A 295 20.92 -5.20 6.09
CA LEU A 295 21.51 -3.96 6.61
C LEU A 295 22.21 -4.13 7.97
N HIS A 296 22.00 -5.27 8.63
CA HIS A 296 22.52 -5.56 9.97
C HIS A 296 23.53 -6.72 10.02
N LEU A 297 23.96 -7.20 8.85
CA LEU A 297 25.11 -8.08 8.64
C LEU A 297 26.27 -7.29 8.00
#